data_AF-A0A7L4HI53-F1
#
_entry.id   AF-A0A7L4HI53-F1
#
_cell.length_a   1.000
_cell.length_b   1.000
_cell.length_c   1.000
_cell.angle_alpha   90.00
_cell.angle_beta   90.00
_cell.angle_gamma   90.00
#
_symmetry.space_group_name_H-M   'P 1'
#
loop_
_entity.id
_entity.type
_entity.pdbx_description
1 polymer ?
#
loop_
_entity_poly.entity_id
_entity_poly.type
_entity_poly.pdbx_seq_one_letter_code
_entity_poly.pdbx_strand_id
1 'polypeptide(L)' 'YTKPKGQLPDYNAPIILPAETRTVDDLCSKIHKTLQKDFKFAYVWGSSTKYNPQRVGKEHVLNDEDVVQIVKKL' A
#
# COMPACT_ATOMS: atom_id res chain seq x y z
N TYR A 1 5.14 0.75 5.07
CA TYR A 1 4.62 -0.17 6.11
C TYR A 1 3.24 -0.71 5.74
N THR A 2 2.94 -1.96 6.06
CA THR A 2 1.62 -2.55 5.79
C THR A 2 0.72 -2.46 7.02
N LYS A 3 -0.57 -2.19 6.79
CA LYS A 3 -1.59 -2.12 7.85
C LYS A 3 -2.77 -3.02 7.48
N PRO A 4 -2.85 -4.24 8.04
CA PRO A 4 -4.00 -5.10 7.82
C PRO A 4 -5.29 -4.49 8.41
N LYS A 5 -6.44 -4.83 7.82
CA LYS A 5 -7.74 -4.35 8.34
C LYS A 5 -7.95 -4.85 9.77
N GLY A 6 -8.21 -3.93 10.69
CA GLY A 6 -8.41 -4.25 12.11
C GLY A 6 -7.13 -4.46 12.93
N GLN A 7 -5.96 -4.31 12.31
CA GLN A 7 -4.67 -4.39 13.00
C GLN A 7 -3.94 -3.04 12.94
N LEU A 8 -2.98 -2.87 13.86
CA LEU A 8 -2.03 -1.77 13.82
C LEU A 8 -1.03 -1.98 12.67
N PRO A 9 -0.42 -0.89 12.15
CA PRO A 9 0.68 -1.02 11.19
C PRO A 9 1.83 -1.83 11.80
N ASP A 10 2.40 -2.73 11.00
CA ASP A 10 3.64 -3.41 11.38
C ASP A 10 4.84 -2.54 10.98
N TYR A 11 5.56 -2.03 11.98
CA TYR A 11 6.76 -1.22 11.81
C TYR A 11 8.05 -2.04 11.83
N ASN A 12 8.01 -3.31 12.24
CA ASN A 12 9.19 -4.16 12.35
C ASN A 12 9.51 -4.86 11.02
N ALA A 13 8.49 -5.11 10.19
CA ALA A 13 8.63 -5.77 8.89
C ALA A 13 8.16 -4.86 7.73
N PRO A 14 8.90 -3.79 7.39
CA PRO A 14 8.57 -2.98 6.23
C PRO A 14 8.75 -3.77 4.93
N ILE A 15 7.92 -3.46 3.94
CA ILE A 15 8.12 -3.93 2.58
C ILE A 15 8.93 -2.90 1.83
N ILE A 16 10.13 -3.29 1.42
CA ILE A 16 11.06 -2.44 0.69
C ILE A 16 10.77 -2.56 -0.81
N LEU A 17 10.58 -1.40 -1.45
CA LEU A 17 10.37 -1.26 -2.90
C LEU A 17 11.56 -0.51 -3.53
N PRO A 18 12.01 -0.88 -4.74
CA PRO A 18 12.99 -0.10 -5.48
C PRO A 18 12.47 1.29 -5.85
N ALA A 19 13.35 2.28 -5.97
CA ALA A 19 12.95 3.66 -6.29
C ALA A 19 12.25 3.80 -7.67
N GLU A 20 12.58 2.90 -8.60
CA GLU A 20 12.02 2.82 -9.95
C GLU A 20 10.62 2.19 -9.97
N THR A 21 10.31 1.31 -9.01
CA THR A 21 9.07 0.51 -8.94
C THR A 21 8.44 0.59 -7.56
N ARG A 22 7.76 1.71 -7.31
CA ARG A 22 7.20 2.08 -5.99
C ARG A 22 5.71 2.41 -6.03
N THR A 23 4.95 1.81 -6.93
CA THR A 23 3.50 2.00 -6.98
C THR A 23 2.77 1.08 -5.99
N VAL A 24 1.48 1.35 -5.75
CA VAL A 24 0.60 0.45 -4.99
C VAL A 24 0.47 -0.91 -5.70
N ASP A 25 0.51 -0.98 -7.02
CA ASP A 25 0.49 -2.24 -7.76
C ASP A 25 1.77 -3.06 -7.53
N ASP A 26 2.94 -2.41 -7.51
CA ASP A 26 4.22 -3.03 -7.19
C ASP A 26 4.22 -3.59 -5.75
N LEU A 27 3.69 -2.81 -4.80
CA LEU A 27 3.50 -3.25 -3.42
C LEU A 27 2.63 -4.51 -3.36
N CYS A 28 1.52 -4.54 -4.10
CA CYS A 28 0.64 -5.71 -4.15
C CYS A 28 1.37 -6.94 -4.68
N SER A 29 2.16 -6.78 -5.76
CA SER A 29 2.99 -7.85 -6.34
C SER A 29 4.02 -8.39 -5.35
N LYS A 30 4.63 -7.50 -4.54
CA LYS A 30 5.64 -7.87 -3.54
C LYS A 30 5.04 -8.64 -2.36
N ILE A 31 3.82 -8.32 -1.96
CA ILE A 31 3.09 -9.07 -0.93
C ILE A 31 2.67 -10.45 -1.45
N HIS A 32 1.91 -10.48 -2.54
CA HIS A 32 1.45 -11.73 -3.14
C HIS A 32 0.88 -11.47 -4.54
N LYS A 33 1.26 -12.30 -5.53
CA LYS A 33 0.85 -12.13 -6.94
C LYS A 33 -0.66 -12.10 -7.17
N THR A 34 -1.45 -12.80 -6.34
CA THR A 34 -2.92 -12.79 -6.48
C THR A 34 -3.57 -11.51 -5.95
N LEU A 35 -2.88 -10.77 -5.08
CA LEU A 35 -3.42 -9.58 -4.43
C LEU A 35 -3.74 -8.47 -5.43
N GLN A 36 -2.99 -8.40 -6.53
CA GLN A 36 -3.27 -7.46 -7.62
C GLN A 36 -4.63 -7.72 -8.29
N LYS A 37 -5.06 -8.97 -8.40
CA LYS A 37 -6.36 -9.34 -9.00
C LYS A 37 -7.50 -8.94 -8.08
N ASP A 38 -7.32 -9.19 -6.80
CA ASP A 38 -8.30 -8.90 -5.76
C ASP A 38 -8.30 -7.43 -5.33
N PHE A 39 -7.38 -6.59 -5.83
CA PHE A 39 -7.28 -5.20 -5.41
C PHE A 39 -8.53 -4.39 -5.77
N LYS A 40 -9.13 -3.70 -4.78
CA LYS A 40 -10.22 -2.74 -4.96
C LYS A 40 -9.72 -1.29 -4.89
N PHE A 41 -8.99 -0.97 -3.83
CA PHE A 41 -8.32 0.30 -3.58
C PHE A 41 -7.35 0.15 -2.40
N ALA A 42 -6.52 1.16 -2.13
CA ALA A 42 -5.74 1.24 -0.91
C ALA A 42 -6.06 2.52 -0.13
N TYR A 43 -5.93 2.46 1.19
CA TYR A 43 -5.78 3.64 2.03
C TYR A 43 -4.30 3.86 2.28
N VAL A 44 -3.86 5.10 2.07
CA VAL A 44 -2.48 5.51 2.35
C VAL A 44 -2.50 6.60 3.41
N TRP A 45 -1.57 6.49 4.35
CA TRP A 45 -1.20 7.55 5.29
C TRP A 45 0.27 7.87 5.07
N GLY A 46 0.59 9.12 4.81
CA GLY A 46 1.97 9.55 4.66
C GLY A 46 2.14 10.68 3.66
N SER A 47 3.40 10.89 3.27
CA SER A 47 3.82 12.06 2.49
C SER A 47 3.38 12.00 1.02
N SER A 48 3.04 10.81 0.51
CA SER A 48 2.55 10.67 -0.88
C SER A 48 1.11 11.15 -1.07
N THR A 49 0.38 11.43 0.01
CA THR A 49 -1.02 11.85 -0.03
C THR A 49 -1.24 13.20 0.63
N LYS A 50 -2.22 13.97 0.16
CA LYS A 50 -2.55 15.28 0.75
C LYS A 50 -3.37 15.16 2.04
N TYR A 51 -4.13 14.08 2.18
CA TYR A 51 -5.03 13.83 3.30
C TYR A 51 -4.78 12.43 3.88
N ASN A 52 -4.97 12.28 5.19
CA ASN A 52 -4.69 11.03 5.90
C ASN A 52 -5.97 10.50 6.59
N PRO A 53 -6.50 9.31 6.24
CA PRO A 53 -6.16 8.52 5.05
C PRO A 53 -6.74 9.08 3.76
N GLN A 54 -6.02 8.91 2.66
CA GLN A 54 -6.55 9.11 1.31
C GLN A 54 -6.75 7.76 0.61
N ARG A 55 -7.88 7.63 -0.09
CA ARG A 55 -8.15 6.48 -0.95
C ARG A 55 -7.41 6.64 -2.27
N VAL A 56 -6.62 5.64 -2.64
CA VAL A 56 -5.78 5.66 -3.85
C VAL A 56 -5.99 4.43 -4.72
N GLY A 57 -5.62 4.57 -5.99
CA GLY A 57 -5.60 3.48 -6.99
C GLY A 57 -4.26 2.74 -7.04
N LYS A 58 -4.13 1.88 -8.04
CA LYS A 58 -2.94 1.06 -8.30
C LYS A 58 -1.72 1.86 -8.75
N GLU A 59 -1.95 2.87 -9.59
CA GLU A 59 -0.93 3.76 -10.16
C GLU A 59 -0.38 4.78 -9.16
N HIS A 60 -0.89 4.80 -7.92
CA HIS A 60 -0.42 5.74 -6.91
C HIS A 60 1.01 5.42 -6.51
N VAL A 61 1.88 6.42 -6.60
CA VAL A 61 3.29 6.31 -6.27
C VAL A 61 3.47 6.50 -4.76
N LEU A 62 4.07 5.52 -4.11
CA LEU A 62 4.35 5.53 -2.67
C LEU A 62 5.66 6.23 -2.40
N ASN A 63 5.72 6.93 -1.27
CA ASN A 63 6.94 7.49 -0.73
C ASN A 63 7.46 6.63 0.42
N ASP A 64 8.70 6.88 0.80
CA ASP A 64 9.29 6.24 1.98
C ASP A 64 8.44 6.52 3.22
N GLU A 65 8.43 5.55 4.13
CA GLU A 65 7.65 5.54 5.37
C GLU A 65 6.11 5.58 5.24
N ASP A 66 5.55 5.55 4.02
CA ASP A 66 4.10 5.48 3.85
C ASP A 66 3.50 4.23 4.50
N VAL A 67 2.37 4.40 5.19
CA VAL A 67 1.56 3.31 5.70
C VAL A 67 0.46 2.99 4.70
N VAL A 68 0.33 1.72 4.31
CA VAL A 68 -0.63 1.29 3.29
C VAL A 68 -1.53 0.18 3.81
N GLN A 69 -2.84 0.35 3.64
CA GLN A 69 -3.86 -0.67 3.88
C GLN A 69 -4.54 -1.03 2.57
N ILE A 70 -4.35 -2.26 2.10
CA ILE A 70 -4.96 -2.77 0.87
C ILE A 70 -6.37 -3.28 1.18
N VAL A 71 -7.34 -2.87 0.36
CA VAL A 71 -8.73 -3.34 0.43
C VAL A 71 -9.02 -4.22 -0.77
N LYS A 72 -9.50 -5.44 -0.51
CA LYS A 72 -9.84 -6.42 -1.53
C LYS A 72 -11.26 -6.21 -2.07
N LYS A 73 -11.50 -6.64 -3.30
CA LYS A 73 -12.84 -6.88 -3.87
C LYS A 73 -13.45 -8.07 -3.12
N LEU A 74 -14.74 -7.96 -2.81
CA LEU A 74 -15.52 -9.07 -2.27
C LEU A 74 -15.78 -10.09 -3.38
#